data_AF-A0A8C9I648-F1
#
_entry.id   AF-A0A8C9I648-F1
#
_cell.length_a   1.000
_cell.length_b   1.000
_cell.length_c   1.000
_cell.angle_alpha   90.00
_cell.angle_beta   90.00
_cell.angle_gamma   90.00
#
_symmetry.space_group_name_H-M   'P 1'
#
loop_
_entity.id
_entity.type
_entity.pdbx_description
1 polymer ?
#
loop_
_entity_poly.entity_id
_entity_poly.type
_entity_poly.pdbx_seq_one_letter_code
_entity_poly.pdbx_strand_id
1 'polypeptide(L)'
;MVPLHSSLDVRVRLCFKKKKKRIFQTLNPVGPGPGRGRCSSVLQNRRATLTASGFPQIRVLGYCCQLVGGVLVEQCPTRSEVGTRLLVVSTQLSHCRTILRLFDDLSMFVYTKQYGLGAQEEDAFVRWVSVLGNLADQLYYPCEHVAWAADARVLHVDSSRWWTLSTALWALSLLLGVARSLWMLLKLRQRLRSPTAPFTSPLPRGKRRAMEAQMQSEALSLLSNLADLANAVHWLPRGVLWAGRFPPWLVGLMGTISSILSMYQAARAGGQAEATTP
;
A
#
# COMPACT_ATOMS: atom_id res chain seq x y z
N MET A 1 -11.10 42.76 -2.56
CA MET A 1 -10.53 41.72 -1.67
C MET A 1 -11.67 40.81 -1.23
N VAL A 2 -11.76 39.60 -1.79
CA VAL A 2 -12.81 38.62 -1.48
C VAL A 2 -12.24 37.63 -0.45
N PRO A 3 -12.97 37.28 0.63
CA PRO A 3 -12.42 36.48 1.73
C PRO A 3 -12.37 34.99 1.34
N LEU A 4 -11.17 34.49 1.06
CA LEU A 4 -10.89 33.08 0.73
C LEU A 4 -10.73 32.17 1.96
N HIS A 5 -10.87 32.70 3.18
CA HIS A 5 -10.50 31.99 4.41
C HIS A 5 -11.60 31.07 4.97
N SER A 6 -12.86 31.23 4.57
CA SER A 6 -14.00 30.47 5.12
C SER A 6 -14.30 29.15 4.37
N SER A 7 -13.96 29.06 3.08
CA SER A 7 -14.27 27.86 2.26
C SER A 7 -13.27 26.71 2.46
N LEU A 8 -12.02 27.01 2.85
CA LEU A 8 -11.00 26.00 3.15
C LEU A 8 -11.31 25.26 4.45
N ASP A 9 -11.73 25.97 5.50
CA ASP A 9 -12.09 25.40 6.81
C ASP A 9 -13.29 24.44 6.68
N VAL A 10 -14.29 24.80 5.86
CA VAL A 10 -15.45 23.93 5.60
C VAL A 10 -15.05 22.64 4.87
N ARG A 11 -14.16 22.70 3.87
CA ARG A 11 -13.68 21.51 3.15
C ARG A 11 -12.82 20.61 4.04
N VAL A 12 -11.97 21.18 4.90
CA VAL A 12 -11.16 20.43 5.86
C VAL A 12 -12.08 19.75 6.89
N ARG A 13 -13.07 20.46 7.45
CA ARG A 13 -14.06 19.86 8.36
C ARG A 13 -14.88 18.76 7.71
N LEU A 14 -15.32 18.94 6.45
CA LEU A 14 -16.01 17.90 5.67
C LEU A 14 -15.13 16.67 5.44
N CYS A 15 -13.83 16.88 5.21
CA CYS A 15 -12.85 15.81 5.06
C CYS A 15 -12.67 15.03 6.38
N PHE A 16 -12.53 15.72 7.50
CA PHE A 16 -12.50 15.12 8.85
C PHE A 16 -13.81 14.38 9.19
N LYS A 17 -14.97 14.94 8.81
CA LYS A 17 -16.28 14.30 9.02
C LYS A 17 -16.42 13.03 8.16
N LYS A 18 -15.94 13.05 6.91
CA LYS A 18 -15.86 11.85 6.04
C LYS A 18 -14.88 10.82 6.60
N LYS A 19 -13.72 11.24 7.14
CA LYS A 19 -12.75 10.34 7.78
C LYS A 19 -13.34 9.70 9.05
N LYS A 20 -14.00 10.47 9.91
CA LYS A 20 -14.71 9.97 11.11
C LYS A 20 -15.82 8.99 10.75
N LYS A 21 -16.63 9.28 9.72
CA LYS A 21 -17.69 8.37 9.24
C LYS A 21 -17.12 7.07 8.67
N ARG A 22 -16.01 7.13 7.94
CA ARG A 22 -15.32 5.96 7.39
C ARG A 22 -14.72 5.09 8.51
N ILE A 23 -14.10 5.70 9.53
CA ILE A 23 -13.60 5.01 10.73
C ILE A 23 -14.75 4.33 11.50
N PHE A 24 -15.90 5.02 11.66
CA PHE A 24 -17.07 4.44 12.33
C PHE A 24 -17.68 3.26 11.57
N GLN A 25 -17.67 3.30 10.23
CA GLN A 25 -18.09 2.17 9.40
C GLN A 25 -17.10 0.99 9.47
N THR A 26 -15.80 1.25 9.61
CA THR A 26 -14.78 0.20 9.82
C THR A 26 -14.90 -0.45 11.21
N LEU A 27 -15.40 0.29 12.22
CA LEU A 27 -15.61 -0.20 13.58
C LEU A 27 -16.85 -1.08 13.74
N ASN A 28 -17.78 -1.07 12.78
CA ASN A 28 -19.03 -1.83 12.86
C ASN A 28 -19.39 -2.49 11.50
N PRO A 29 -18.64 -3.52 11.06
CA PRO A 29 -19.01 -4.25 9.86
C PRO A 29 -20.17 -5.22 10.19
N VAL A 30 -21.37 -4.88 9.74
CA VAL A 30 -22.42 -5.91 9.52
C VAL A 30 -21.94 -6.75 8.34
N GLY A 31 -21.25 -7.85 8.63
CA GLY A 31 -20.62 -8.71 7.62
C GLY A 31 -21.57 -9.78 7.07
N PRO A 32 -21.53 -10.09 5.77
CA PRO A 32 -22.21 -11.27 5.22
C PRO A 32 -21.41 -12.57 5.52
N GLY A 33 -22.14 -13.67 5.69
CA GLY A 33 -21.61 -14.97 6.12
C GLY A 33 -20.69 -15.72 5.12
N PRO A 34 -20.23 -16.94 5.46
CA PRO A 34 -19.39 -17.95 4.79
C PRO A 34 -18.70 -17.85 3.42
N GLY A 35 -18.54 -16.72 2.72
CA GLY A 35 -18.12 -16.76 1.30
C GLY A 35 -16.61 -16.89 1.03
N ARG A 36 -16.21 -17.78 0.10
CA ARG A 36 -14.84 -18.00 -0.47
C ARG A 36 -14.16 -16.77 -1.12
N GLY A 37 -14.80 -15.60 -1.16
CA GLY A 37 -14.21 -14.33 -1.62
C GLY A 37 -13.37 -13.60 -0.55
N ARG A 38 -13.30 -14.14 0.67
CA ARG A 38 -12.75 -13.45 1.85
C ARG A 38 -11.23 -13.23 1.82
N CYS A 39 -10.48 -14.14 1.20
CA CYS A 39 -9.02 -14.06 1.12
C CYS A 39 -8.56 -12.84 0.29
N SER A 40 -9.25 -12.55 -0.83
CA SER A 40 -8.97 -11.36 -1.65
C SER A 40 -9.44 -10.07 -0.94
N SER A 41 -10.55 -10.10 -0.20
CA SER A 41 -11.00 -8.93 0.57
C SER A 41 -10.08 -8.59 1.73
N VAL A 42 -9.40 -9.57 2.34
CA VAL A 42 -8.49 -9.36 3.46
C VAL A 42 -7.15 -8.74 3.02
N LEU A 43 -6.61 -9.16 1.86
CA LEU A 43 -5.49 -8.49 1.18
C LEU A 43 -5.84 -7.07 0.75
N GLN A 44 -7.04 -6.89 0.20
CA GLN A 44 -7.56 -5.60 -0.23
C GLN A 44 -7.72 -4.65 0.96
N ASN A 45 -8.21 -5.16 2.10
CA ASN A 45 -8.40 -4.37 3.31
C ASN A 45 -7.04 -4.04 3.94
N ARG A 46 -6.05 -4.97 3.95
CA ARG A 46 -4.67 -4.68 4.39
C ARG A 46 -4.07 -3.53 3.57
N ARG A 47 -4.16 -3.61 2.25
CA ARG A 47 -3.60 -2.59 1.35
C ARG A 47 -4.41 -1.29 1.42
N ALA A 48 -5.74 -1.35 1.53
CA ALA A 48 -6.59 -0.16 1.74
C ALA A 48 -6.28 0.54 3.07
N THR A 49 -5.97 -0.22 4.14
CA THR A 49 -5.53 0.27 5.45
C THR A 49 -4.08 0.78 5.43
N LEU A 50 -3.15 0.08 4.77
CA LEU A 50 -1.76 0.56 4.58
C LEU A 50 -1.68 1.79 3.66
N THR A 51 -2.64 1.93 2.73
CA THR A 51 -2.86 3.13 1.92
C THR A 51 -3.85 4.10 2.56
N ALA A 52 -4.32 3.85 3.79
CA ALA A 52 -5.30 4.69 4.49
C ALA A 52 -4.71 6.01 4.99
N SER A 53 -3.52 6.37 4.53
CA SER A 53 -2.93 7.72 4.60
C SER A 53 -3.66 8.68 3.66
N GLY A 54 -4.97 8.79 3.83
CA GLY A 54 -5.85 9.87 3.35
C GLY A 54 -6.10 9.96 1.85
N PHE A 55 -5.11 9.79 0.99
CA PHE A 55 -5.23 10.09 -0.44
C PHE A 55 -4.18 9.30 -1.24
N PRO A 56 -4.52 8.16 -1.87
CA PRO A 56 -3.65 7.55 -2.90
C PRO A 56 -3.23 8.58 -3.97
N GLN A 57 -4.02 9.64 -4.16
CA GLN A 57 -3.73 10.79 -4.99
C GLN A 57 -2.46 11.54 -4.56
N ILE A 58 -2.20 11.73 -3.26
CA ILE A 58 -0.99 12.43 -2.78
C ILE A 58 0.25 11.60 -3.12
N ARG A 59 0.16 10.28 -2.97
CA ARG A 59 1.26 9.36 -3.28
C ARG A 59 1.55 9.34 -4.79
N VAL A 60 0.52 9.19 -5.63
CA VAL A 60 0.67 9.26 -7.10
C VAL A 60 1.25 10.61 -7.50
N LEU A 61 0.68 11.72 -7.01
CA LEU A 61 1.16 13.06 -7.35
C LEU A 61 2.62 13.26 -6.94
N GLY A 62 3.01 12.84 -5.73
CA GLY A 62 4.37 12.95 -5.23
C GLY A 62 5.37 12.19 -6.10
N TYR A 63 5.05 10.95 -6.48
CA TYR A 63 5.92 10.15 -7.35
C TYR A 63 5.90 10.59 -8.81
N CYS A 64 4.78 11.10 -9.33
CA CYS A 64 4.71 11.71 -10.66
C CYS A 64 5.59 12.98 -10.73
N CYS A 65 5.52 13.85 -9.72
CA CYS A 65 6.41 15.00 -9.61
C CYS A 65 7.88 14.56 -9.51
N GLN A 66 8.17 13.47 -8.79
CA GLN A 66 9.52 12.90 -8.70
C GLN A 66 10.02 12.36 -10.04
N LEU A 67 9.15 11.66 -10.77
CA LEU A 67 9.43 11.09 -12.08
C LEU A 67 9.74 12.20 -13.09
N VAL A 68 8.80 13.13 -13.27
CA VAL A 68 8.94 14.23 -14.24
C VAL A 68 10.10 15.14 -13.85
N GLY A 69 10.21 15.50 -12.57
CA GLY A 69 11.32 16.31 -12.06
C GLY A 69 12.67 15.63 -12.26
N GLY A 70 12.76 14.33 -11.99
CA GLY A 70 13.96 13.52 -12.18
C GLY A 70 14.40 13.45 -13.65
N VAL A 71 13.46 13.19 -14.58
CA VAL A 71 13.74 13.16 -16.03
C VAL A 71 14.23 14.53 -16.50
N LEU A 72 13.56 15.60 -16.09
CA LEU A 72 13.90 16.96 -16.51
C LEU A 72 15.27 17.42 -16.00
N VAL A 73 15.68 16.99 -14.79
CA VAL A 73 17.01 17.29 -14.24
C VAL A 73 18.08 16.45 -14.92
N GLU A 74 17.81 15.17 -15.22
CA GLU A 74 18.77 14.29 -15.88
C GLU A 74 19.05 14.71 -17.33
N GLN A 75 18.02 15.15 -18.07
CA GLN A 75 18.17 15.63 -19.45
C GLN A 75 18.89 16.99 -19.53
N CYS A 76 18.62 17.89 -18.58
CA CYS A 76 19.15 19.26 -18.58
C CYS A 76 19.66 19.67 -17.19
N PRO A 77 20.85 19.17 -16.77
CA PRO A 77 21.37 19.37 -15.41
C PRO A 77 21.60 20.83 -15.01
N THR A 78 21.92 21.70 -15.98
CA THR A 78 22.32 23.10 -15.75
C THR A 78 21.19 24.13 -15.94
N ARG A 79 19.98 23.72 -16.35
CA ARG A 79 18.89 24.67 -16.71
C ARG A 79 17.48 24.30 -16.24
N SER A 80 17.28 23.13 -15.63
CA SER A 80 15.92 22.69 -15.28
C SER A 80 15.46 23.22 -13.93
N GLU A 81 15.15 24.51 -13.87
CA GLU A 81 14.52 25.14 -12.70
C GLU A 81 13.18 24.46 -12.36
N VAL A 82 12.40 24.13 -13.39
CA VAL A 82 11.13 23.40 -13.27
C VAL A 82 11.35 22.01 -12.68
N GLY A 83 12.34 21.26 -13.17
CA GLY A 83 12.64 19.92 -12.65
C GLY A 83 13.01 19.94 -11.17
N THR A 84 13.84 20.90 -10.76
CA THR A 84 14.21 21.11 -9.36
C THR A 84 12.99 21.45 -8.50
N ARG A 85 12.13 22.36 -8.96
CA ARG A 85 10.87 22.72 -8.25
C ARG A 85 9.95 21.51 -8.10
N LEU A 86 9.82 20.66 -9.13
CA LEU A 86 9.01 19.43 -9.06
C LEU A 86 9.57 18.42 -8.06
N LEU A 87 10.90 18.28 -7.95
CA LEU A 87 11.52 17.44 -6.92
C LEU A 87 11.24 17.99 -5.51
N VAL A 88 11.30 19.30 -5.31
CA VAL A 88 10.91 19.93 -4.02
C VAL A 88 9.46 19.63 -3.68
N VAL A 89 8.54 19.78 -4.64
CA VAL A 89 7.12 19.43 -4.46
C VAL A 89 6.95 17.96 -4.09
N SER A 90 7.67 17.06 -4.75
CA SER A 90 7.68 15.63 -4.43
C SER A 90 8.10 15.37 -2.98
N THR A 91 9.19 16.00 -2.52
CA THR A 91 9.68 15.89 -1.14
C THR A 91 8.63 16.38 -0.14
N GLN A 92 8.01 17.54 -0.39
CA GLN A 92 6.95 18.08 0.49
C GLN A 92 5.71 17.17 0.55
N LEU A 93 5.30 16.61 -0.58
CA LEU A 93 4.20 15.63 -0.62
C LEU A 93 4.56 14.34 0.12
N SER A 94 5.83 13.92 0.07
CA SER A 94 6.32 12.78 0.85
C SER A 94 6.26 13.04 2.36
N HIS A 95 6.73 14.20 2.82
CA HIS A 95 6.63 14.60 4.24
C HIS A 95 5.18 14.71 4.69
N CYS A 96 4.31 15.34 3.90
CA CYS A 96 2.87 15.41 4.16
C CYS A 96 2.28 14.01 4.37
N ARG A 97 2.64 13.05 3.52
CA ARG A 97 2.19 11.65 3.63
C ARG A 97 2.69 10.98 4.92
N THR A 98 3.89 11.29 5.40
CA THR A 98 4.40 10.80 6.69
C THR A 98 3.59 11.35 7.86
N ILE A 99 3.26 12.64 7.82
CA ILE A 99 2.39 13.25 8.84
C ILE A 99 0.98 12.63 8.79
N LEU A 100 0.44 12.35 7.61
CA LEU A 100 -0.87 11.70 7.49
C LEU A 100 -0.87 10.27 8.04
N ARG A 101 0.27 9.56 7.97
CA ARG A 101 0.45 8.20 8.53
C ARG A 101 0.38 8.15 10.05
N LEU A 102 0.68 9.25 10.76
CA LEU A 102 0.46 9.41 12.21
C LEU A 102 -1.01 9.17 12.63
N PHE A 103 -1.94 9.28 11.69
CA PHE A 103 -3.37 9.06 11.95
C PHE A 103 -3.85 7.67 11.55
N ASP A 104 -2.96 6.83 11.02
CA ASP A 104 -3.29 5.51 10.48
C ASP A 104 -3.07 4.39 11.50
N ASP A 105 -2.38 4.62 12.63
CA ASP A 105 -2.11 3.61 13.66
C ASP A 105 -3.39 2.92 14.13
N LEU A 106 -4.43 3.70 14.41
CA LEU A 106 -5.72 3.18 14.86
C LEU A 106 -6.34 2.28 13.79
N SER A 107 -6.26 2.68 12.52
CA SER A 107 -6.80 1.89 11.42
C SER A 107 -6.03 0.58 11.25
N MET A 108 -4.70 0.62 11.38
CA MET A 108 -3.83 -0.55 11.29
C MET A 108 -4.04 -1.50 12.47
N PHE A 109 -4.24 -0.97 13.67
CA PHE A 109 -4.56 -1.73 14.87
C PHE A 109 -5.92 -2.43 14.75
N VAL A 110 -6.97 -1.70 14.34
CA VAL A 110 -8.29 -2.28 14.10
C VAL A 110 -8.22 -3.38 13.05
N TYR A 111 -7.50 -3.16 11.95
CA TYR A 111 -7.28 -4.18 10.92
C TYR A 111 -6.59 -5.43 11.50
N THR A 112 -5.50 -5.24 12.24
CA THR A 112 -4.73 -6.36 12.82
C THR A 112 -5.58 -7.14 13.81
N LYS A 113 -6.40 -6.46 14.62
CA LYS A 113 -7.34 -7.08 15.55
C LYS A 113 -8.43 -7.88 14.81
N GLN A 114 -8.96 -7.35 13.71
CA GLN A 114 -9.93 -8.05 12.86
C GLN A 114 -9.33 -9.26 12.15
N TYR A 115 -8.06 -9.18 11.75
CA TYR A 115 -7.34 -10.29 11.13
C TYR A 115 -6.99 -11.40 12.15
N GLY A 116 -6.65 -11.01 13.38
CA GLY A 116 -6.27 -11.91 14.46
C GLY A 116 -5.04 -12.75 14.09
N LEU A 117 -5.07 -14.05 14.41
CA LEU A 117 -4.01 -15.01 14.08
C LEU A 117 -4.22 -15.67 12.71
N GLY A 118 -5.01 -15.06 11.83
CA GLY A 118 -5.25 -15.55 10.47
C GLY A 118 -6.12 -16.81 10.40
N ALA A 119 -7.08 -16.97 11.32
CA ALA A 119 -8.04 -18.08 11.31
C ALA A 119 -8.87 -18.16 10.01
N GLN A 120 -8.89 -17.08 9.22
CA GLN A 120 -9.56 -17.01 7.92
C GLN A 120 -8.75 -17.67 6.79
N GLU A 121 -7.46 -17.98 7.00
CA GLU A 121 -6.57 -18.55 6.00
C GLU A 121 -6.46 -20.07 6.18
N GLU A 122 -6.95 -20.83 5.19
CA GLU A 122 -6.84 -22.29 5.15
C GLU A 122 -5.37 -22.75 5.05
N ASP A 123 -4.53 -21.97 4.37
CA ASP A 123 -3.13 -22.29 4.12
C ASP A 123 -2.23 -21.79 5.27
N ALA A 124 -1.52 -22.72 5.92
CA ALA A 124 -0.67 -22.39 7.07
C ALA A 124 0.50 -21.46 6.69
N PHE A 125 1.09 -21.60 5.51
CA PHE A 125 2.18 -20.73 5.06
C PHE A 125 1.66 -19.29 4.86
N VAL A 126 0.53 -19.16 4.14
CA VAL A 126 -0.11 -17.86 3.92
C VAL A 126 -0.48 -17.20 5.24
N ARG A 127 -0.99 -17.98 6.21
CA ARG A 127 -1.32 -17.50 7.55
C ARG A 127 -0.12 -16.89 8.26
N TRP A 128 0.98 -17.64 8.38
CA TRP A 128 2.19 -17.17 9.06
C TRP A 128 2.79 -15.94 8.41
N VAL A 129 2.97 -15.97 7.09
CA VAL A 129 3.52 -14.83 6.33
C VAL A 129 2.67 -13.56 6.51
N SER A 130 1.35 -13.71 6.64
CA SER A 130 0.44 -12.58 6.83
C SER A 130 0.44 -12.06 8.26
N VAL A 131 0.49 -12.94 9.26
CA VAL A 131 0.64 -12.54 10.66
C VAL A 131 1.97 -11.80 10.87
N LEU A 132 3.07 -12.33 10.33
CA LEU A 132 4.37 -11.67 10.36
C LEU A 132 4.35 -10.34 9.60
N GLY A 133 3.65 -10.27 8.48
CA GLY A 133 3.47 -9.04 7.72
C GLY A 133 2.74 -7.96 8.51
N ASN A 134 1.66 -8.34 9.19
CA ASN A 134 0.91 -7.42 10.05
C ASN A 134 1.73 -6.96 11.26
N LEU A 135 2.54 -7.86 11.84
CA LEU A 135 3.46 -7.50 12.92
C LEU A 135 4.52 -6.50 12.43
N ALA A 136 5.12 -6.73 11.27
CA ALA A 136 6.08 -5.80 10.68
C ALA A 136 5.44 -4.43 10.43
N ASP A 137 4.20 -4.38 9.91
CA ASP A 137 3.46 -3.14 9.72
C ASP A 137 3.15 -2.44 11.06
N GLN A 138 2.76 -3.17 12.10
CA GLN A 138 2.52 -2.62 13.45
C GLN A 138 3.77 -2.02 14.08
N LEU A 139 4.95 -2.56 13.80
CA LEU A 139 6.22 -2.01 14.28
C LEU A 139 6.70 -0.85 13.40
N TYR A 140 6.40 -0.89 12.11
CA TYR A 140 6.81 0.13 11.13
C TYR A 140 6.27 1.51 11.50
N TYR A 141 4.96 1.65 11.77
CA TYR A 141 4.35 2.95 12.05
C TYR A 141 4.96 3.66 13.28
N PRO A 142 5.07 3.04 14.47
CA PRO A 142 5.74 3.66 15.61
C PRO A 142 7.20 4.04 15.33
N CYS A 143 7.96 3.18 14.64
CA CYS A 143 9.36 3.49 14.30
C CYS A 143 9.45 4.73 13.40
N GLU A 144 8.54 4.85 12.44
CA GLU A 144 8.44 6.03 11.57
C GLU A 144 8.04 7.29 12.34
N HIS A 145 7.16 7.17 13.34
CA HIS A 145 6.76 8.30 14.19
C HIS A 145 7.91 8.79 15.07
N VAL A 146 8.71 7.87 15.61
CA VAL A 146 9.93 8.24 16.35
C VAL A 146 10.94 8.91 15.41
N ALA A 147 11.12 8.40 14.19
CA ALA A 147 11.99 9.02 13.19
C ALA A 147 11.55 10.44 12.83
N TRP A 148 10.26 10.63 12.55
CA TRP A 148 9.69 11.95 12.28
C TRP A 148 9.80 12.90 13.47
N ALA A 149 9.51 12.44 14.69
CA ALA A 149 9.63 13.25 15.91
C ALA A 149 11.07 13.65 16.21
N ALA A 150 12.04 12.79 15.88
CA ALA A 150 13.46 13.09 15.97
C ALA A 150 13.88 14.17 14.96
N ASP A 151 13.43 14.08 13.70
CA ASP A 151 13.65 15.11 12.68
C ASP A 151 13.03 16.46 13.07
N ALA A 152 11.84 16.44 13.67
CA ALA A 152 11.15 17.62 14.16
C ALA A 152 11.75 18.20 15.46
N ARG A 153 12.85 17.61 15.98
CA ARG A 153 13.51 17.98 17.26
C ARG A 153 12.58 17.89 18.48
N VAL A 154 11.49 17.12 18.37
CA VAL A 154 10.60 16.80 19.50
C VAL A 154 11.29 15.78 20.41
N LEU A 155 12.02 14.83 19.82
CA LEU A 155 12.80 13.83 20.55
C LEU A 155 14.30 13.97 20.23
N HIS A 156 15.14 13.85 21.26
CA HIS A 156 16.60 13.88 21.12
C HIS A 156 17.15 12.46 20.91
N VAL A 157 16.75 11.82 19.81
CA VAL A 157 17.23 10.49 19.40
C VAL A 157 17.77 10.52 17.97
N ASP A 158 18.54 9.50 17.59
CA ASP A 158 19.13 9.40 16.25
C ASP A 158 18.06 9.07 15.19
N SER A 159 17.60 10.11 14.49
CA SER A 159 16.60 10.00 13.42
C SER A 159 17.01 8.99 12.33
N SER A 160 18.29 8.95 11.95
CA SER A 160 18.77 8.10 10.85
C SER A 160 18.58 6.62 11.15
N ARG A 161 18.83 6.20 12.40
CA ARG A 161 18.62 4.81 12.84
C ARG A 161 17.14 4.43 12.79
N TRP A 162 16.26 5.31 13.24
CA TRP A 162 14.81 5.07 13.23
C TRP A 162 14.23 5.03 11.82
N TRP A 163 14.69 5.90 10.91
CA TRP A 163 14.35 5.83 9.49
C TRP A 163 14.85 4.55 8.82
N THR A 164 16.05 4.09 9.19
CA THR A 164 16.59 2.82 8.68
C THR A 164 15.76 1.64 9.17
N LEU A 165 15.41 1.62 10.46
CA LEU A 165 14.58 0.58 11.05
C LEU A 165 13.17 0.55 10.46
N SER A 166 12.52 1.70 10.31
CA SER A 166 11.19 1.78 9.67
C SER A 166 11.26 1.31 8.21
N THR A 167 12.27 1.74 7.46
CA THR A 167 12.48 1.29 6.07
C THR A 167 12.74 -0.22 5.98
N ALA A 168 13.50 -0.79 6.92
CA ALA A 168 13.75 -2.23 6.98
C ALA A 168 12.48 -3.03 7.32
N LEU A 169 11.66 -2.56 8.27
CA LEU A 169 10.36 -3.16 8.60
C LEU A 169 9.38 -3.09 7.42
N TRP A 170 9.36 -1.97 6.71
CA TRP A 170 8.58 -1.81 5.49
C TRP A 170 9.06 -2.76 4.39
N ALA A 171 10.38 -2.86 4.16
CA ALA A 171 10.94 -3.81 3.21
C ALA A 171 10.60 -5.27 3.57
N LEU A 172 10.66 -5.63 4.86
CA LEU A 172 10.27 -6.95 5.35
C LEU A 172 8.78 -7.23 5.08
N SER A 173 7.90 -6.27 5.33
CA SER A 173 6.45 -6.45 5.11
C SER A 173 6.12 -6.60 3.62
N LEU A 174 6.86 -5.91 2.75
CA LEU A 174 6.80 -6.07 1.29
C LEU A 174 7.31 -7.44 0.83
N LEU A 175 8.43 -7.93 1.36
CA LEU A 175 8.97 -9.26 1.07
C LEU A 175 7.98 -10.36 1.45
N LEU A 176 7.36 -10.27 2.63
CA LEU A 176 6.31 -11.19 3.06
C LEU A 176 5.09 -11.09 2.13
N GLY A 177 4.71 -9.89 1.70
CA GLY A 177 3.66 -9.70 0.70
C GLY A 177 3.98 -10.36 -0.65
N VAL A 178 5.21 -10.24 -1.15
CA VAL A 178 5.71 -10.90 -2.37
C VAL A 178 5.64 -12.42 -2.21
N ALA A 179 6.15 -12.96 -1.10
CA ALA A 179 6.14 -14.39 -0.82
C ALA A 179 4.70 -14.96 -0.80
N ARG A 180 3.76 -14.26 -0.14
CA ARG A 180 2.34 -14.61 -0.12
C ARG A 180 1.75 -14.64 -1.53
N SER A 181 1.86 -13.54 -2.29
CA SER A 181 1.23 -13.45 -3.61
C SER A 181 1.83 -14.44 -4.60
N LEU A 182 3.14 -14.70 -4.53
CA LEU A 182 3.78 -15.72 -5.34
C LEU A 182 3.28 -17.13 -4.99
N TRP A 183 3.20 -17.47 -3.70
CA TRP A 183 2.66 -18.75 -3.25
C TRP A 183 1.21 -18.97 -3.73
N MET A 184 0.36 -17.94 -3.58
CA MET A 184 -1.02 -17.98 -4.04
C MET A 184 -1.10 -18.17 -5.56
N LEU A 185 -0.30 -17.45 -6.35
CA LEU A 185 -0.25 -17.62 -7.80
C LEU A 185 0.19 -19.02 -8.21
N LEU A 186 1.21 -19.58 -7.56
CA LEU A 186 1.68 -20.94 -7.84
C LEU A 186 0.60 -21.97 -7.51
N LYS A 187 -0.06 -21.83 -6.35
CA LYS A 187 -1.16 -22.71 -5.92
C LYS A 187 -2.35 -22.63 -6.87
N LEU A 188 -2.75 -21.43 -7.30
CA LEU A 188 -3.84 -21.26 -8.29
C LEU A 188 -3.44 -21.86 -9.64
N ARG A 189 -2.21 -21.66 -10.12
CA ARG A 189 -1.71 -22.29 -11.35
C ARG A 189 -1.69 -23.81 -11.26
N GLN A 190 -1.30 -24.38 -10.13
CA GLN A 190 -1.34 -25.83 -9.90
C GLN A 190 -2.77 -26.36 -9.95
N ARG A 191 -3.73 -25.67 -9.34
CA ARG A 191 -5.16 -26.03 -9.39
C ARG A 191 -5.73 -26.00 -10.82
N LEU A 192 -5.28 -25.07 -11.65
CA LEU A 192 -5.63 -25.01 -13.08
C LEU A 192 -4.98 -26.12 -13.91
N ARG A 193 -3.76 -26.53 -13.54
CA ARG A 193 -3.00 -27.58 -14.24
C ARG A 193 -3.37 -28.99 -13.81
N SER A 194 -3.96 -29.18 -12.64
CA SER A 194 -4.30 -30.51 -12.11
C SER A 194 -5.46 -31.13 -12.92
N PRO A 195 -5.25 -32.23 -13.66
CA PRO A 195 -6.31 -32.90 -14.42
C PRO A 195 -7.22 -33.80 -13.55
N THR A 196 -7.29 -33.55 -12.24
CA THR A 196 -8.08 -34.38 -11.31
C THR A 196 -9.54 -33.93 -11.27
N ALA A 197 -10.25 -34.18 -12.36
CA ALA A 197 -11.66 -34.53 -12.31
C ALA A 197 -11.91 -35.56 -13.43
N PRO A 198 -12.10 -36.85 -13.10
CA PRO A 198 -12.51 -37.83 -14.10
C PRO A 198 -13.89 -37.41 -14.63
N PHE A 199 -14.00 -37.16 -15.92
CA PHE A 199 -15.24 -37.16 -16.73
C PHE A 199 -16.47 -36.33 -16.30
N THR A 200 -16.42 -35.44 -15.32
CA THR A 200 -17.62 -34.68 -14.88
C THR A 200 -17.50 -33.17 -15.11
N SER A 201 -18.10 -32.69 -16.21
CA SER A 201 -18.49 -31.31 -16.52
C SER A 201 -17.40 -30.20 -16.51
N PRO A 202 -17.37 -29.28 -17.50
CA PRO A 202 -16.55 -28.09 -17.45
C PRO A 202 -16.78 -27.31 -16.15
N LEU A 203 -15.70 -26.84 -15.50
CA LEU A 203 -15.80 -26.00 -14.31
C LEU A 203 -16.81 -24.86 -14.57
N PRO A 204 -17.83 -24.65 -13.70
CA PRO A 204 -18.85 -23.63 -13.93
C PRO A 204 -18.21 -22.29 -14.29
N ARG A 205 -18.68 -21.64 -15.37
CA ARG A 205 -18.10 -20.38 -15.89
C ARG A 205 -17.83 -19.34 -14.80
N GLY A 206 -18.69 -19.27 -13.78
CA GLY A 206 -18.52 -18.40 -12.62
C GLY A 206 -17.30 -18.74 -11.75
N LYS A 207 -17.00 -20.02 -11.50
CA LYS A 207 -15.83 -20.45 -10.72
C LYS A 207 -14.53 -20.14 -11.46
N ARG A 208 -14.49 -20.34 -12.78
CA ARG A 208 -13.33 -20.02 -13.62
C ARG A 208 -13.04 -18.51 -13.63
N ARG A 209 -14.08 -17.69 -13.83
CA ARG A 209 -13.96 -16.21 -13.77
C ARG A 209 -13.49 -15.71 -12.41
N ALA A 210 -14.01 -16.27 -11.31
CA ALA A 210 -13.58 -15.90 -9.96
C ALA A 210 -12.09 -16.24 -9.73
N MET A 211 -11.64 -17.40 -10.21
CA MET A 211 -10.25 -17.83 -10.10
C MET A 211 -9.31 -16.97 -10.95
N GLU A 212 -9.68 -16.63 -12.19
CA GLU A 212 -8.94 -15.70 -13.04
C GLU A 212 -8.85 -14.31 -12.40
N ALA A 213 -9.94 -13.82 -11.81
CA ALA A 213 -9.97 -12.56 -11.09
C ALA A 213 -9.03 -12.57 -9.87
N GLN A 214 -8.99 -13.68 -9.12
CA GLN A 214 -8.07 -13.85 -8.01
C GLN A 214 -6.61 -13.89 -8.48
N MET A 215 -6.29 -14.61 -9.57
CA MET A 215 -4.94 -14.60 -10.15
C MET A 215 -4.50 -13.20 -10.57
N GLN A 216 -5.39 -12.45 -11.24
CA GLN A 216 -5.10 -11.07 -11.62
C GLN A 216 -4.84 -10.19 -10.39
N SER A 217 -5.64 -10.33 -9.34
CA SER A 217 -5.46 -9.58 -8.08
C SER A 217 -4.10 -9.87 -7.43
N GLU A 218 -3.70 -11.13 -7.35
CA GLU A 218 -2.40 -11.54 -6.79
C GLU A 218 -1.23 -11.09 -7.67
N ALA A 219 -1.37 -11.14 -9.00
CA ALA A 219 -0.33 -10.67 -9.92
C ALA A 219 -0.11 -9.15 -9.80
N LEU A 220 -1.20 -8.37 -9.76
CA LEU A 220 -1.12 -6.92 -9.54
C LEU A 220 -0.52 -6.61 -8.16
N SER A 221 -0.81 -7.45 -7.16
CA SER A 221 -0.27 -7.30 -5.81
C SER A 221 1.21 -7.59 -5.74
N LEU A 222 1.65 -8.64 -6.43
CA LEU A 222 3.06 -8.98 -6.58
C LEU A 222 3.82 -7.83 -7.26
N LEU A 223 3.33 -7.32 -8.39
CA LEU A 223 3.97 -6.22 -9.13
C LEU A 223 4.06 -4.94 -8.29
N SER A 224 2.98 -4.59 -7.59
CA SER A 224 2.97 -3.41 -6.70
C SER A 224 3.98 -3.55 -5.57
N ASN A 225 4.02 -4.71 -4.90
CA ASN A 225 4.97 -4.95 -3.80
C ASN A 225 6.42 -4.98 -4.30
N LEU A 226 6.70 -5.52 -5.49
CA LEU A 226 8.05 -5.53 -6.07
C LEU A 226 8.53 -4.13 -6.42
N ALA A 227 7.67 -3.29 -6.99
CA ALA A 227 8.01 -1.89 -7.29
C ALA A 227 8.29 -1.10 -6.01
N ASP A 228 7.47 -1.29 -4.96
CA ASP A 228 7.72 -0.67 -3.65
C ASP A 228 8.97 -1.22 -2.97
N LEU A 229 9.25 -2.51 -3.10
CA LEU A 229 10.46 -3.12 -2.55
C LEU A 229 11.71 -2.57 -3.20
N ALA A 230 11.67 -2.32 -4.51
CA ALA A 230 12.76 -1.67 -5.24
C ALA A 230 13.10 -0.30 -4.65
N ASN A 231 12.08 0.49 -4.32
CA ASN A 231 12.23 1.78 -3.65
C ASN A 231 12.67 1.64 -2.18
N ALA A 232 12.12 0.68 -1.44
CA ALA A 232 12.50 0.44 -0.04
C ALA A 232 13.99 0.09 0.09
N VAL A 233 14.49 -0.81 -0.77
CA VAL A 233 15.91 -1.17 -0.80
C VAL A 233 16.78 0.02 -1.21
N HIS A 234 16.30 0.87 -2.13
CA HIS A 234 17.04 2.08 -2.50
C HIS A 234 17.24 3.04 -1.31
N TRP A 235 16.27 3.15 -0.40
CA TRP A 235 16.34 4.02 0.78
C TRP A 235 17.09 3.44 1.98
N LEU A 236 17.50 2.17 1.93
CA LEU A 236 18.36 1.58 2.96
C LEU A 236 19.79 2.17 2.92
N PRO A 237 20.57 2.04 4.00
CA PRO A 237 21.96 2.49 4.03
C PRO A 237 22.81 1.78 2.96
N ARG A 238 23.83 2.50 2.48
CA ARG A 238 24.78 1.99 1.49
C ARG A 238 25.42 0.69 1.97
N GLY A 239 25.52 -0.30 1.09
CA GLY A 239 26.01 -1.65 1.41
C GLY A 239 24.93 -2.73 1.33
N VAL A 240 23.64 -2.36 1.30
CA VAL A 240 22.54 -3.30 1.08
C VAL A 240 22.12 -3.30 -0.39
N LEU A 241 22.40 -4.38 -1.13
CA LEU A 241 21.97 -4.57 -2.52
C LEU A 241 22.23 -3.33 -3.42
N TRP A 242 21.19 -2.67 -3.93
CA TRP A 242 21.24 -1.45 -4.76
C TRP A 242 20.91 -0.16 -3.99
N ALA A 243 21.06 -0.16 -2.67
CA ALA A 243 20.89 1.01 -1.82
C ALA A 243 21.61 2.24 -2.39
N GLY A 244 20.88 3.35 -2.52
CA GLY A 244 21.39 4.61 -3.05
C GLY A 244 21.76 4.63 -4.55
N ARG A 245 21.48 3.57 -5.32
CA ARG A 245 21.87 3.48 -6.75
C ARG A 245 20.83 4.03 -7.73
N PHE A 246 19.55 4.10 -7.35
CA PHE A 246 18.51 4.54 -8.27
C PHE A 246 18.55 6.06 -8.47
N PRO A 247 18.45 6.54 -9.73
CA PRO A 247 18.23 7.95 -9.99
C PRO A 247 16.82 8.38 -9.55
N PRO A 248 16.58 9.68 -9.27
CA PRO A 248 15.30 10.17 -8.78
C PRO A 248 14.10 9.80 -9.67
N TRP A 249 14.29 9.80 -11.00
CA TRP A 249 13.22 9.43 -11.94
C TRP A 249 12.81 7.97 -11.80
N LEU A 250 13.75 7.05 -11.53
CA LEU A 250 13.46 5.62 -11.42
C LEU A 250 12.69 5.34 -10.13
N VAL A 251 13.05 6.02 -9.04
CA VAL A 251 12.30 5.98 -7.78
C VAL A 251 10.86 6.49 -8.00
N GLY A 252 10.73 7.60 -8.72
CA GLY A 252 9.44 8.16 -9.14
C GLY A 252 8.63 7.19 -10.01
N LEU A 253 9.25 6.51 -10.96
CA LEU A 253 8.60 5.54 -11.85
C LEU A 253 8.03 4.37 -11.06
N MET A 254 8.86 3.72 -10.22
CA MET A 254 8.44 2.58 -9.40
C MET A 254 7.29 2.96 -8.46
N GLY A 255 7.41 4.11 -7.80
CA GLY A 255 6.37 4.63 -6.90
C GLY A 255 5.09 5.01 -7.64
N THR A 256 5.17 5.49 -8.87
CA THR A 256 4.00 5.80 -9.71
C THR A 256 3.29 4.52 -10.13
N ILE A 257 4.04 3.51 -10.61
CA ILE A 257 3.49 2.20 -11.00
C ILE A 257 2.77 1.56 -9.81
N SER A 258 3.42 1.44 -8.66
CA SER A 258 2.81 0.79 -7.48
C SER A 258 1.55 1.52 -7.01
N SER A 259 1.54 2.85 -7.09
CA SER A 259 0.40 3.67 -6.69
C SER A 259 -0.79 3.52 -7.65
N ILE A 260 -0.54 3.50 -8.97
CA ILE A 260 -1.57 3.27 -9.99
C ILE A 260 -2.16 1.86 -9.84
N LEU A 261 -1.31 0.84 -9.67
CA LEU A 261 -1.75 -0.54 -9.46
C LEU A 261 -2.65 -0.67 -8.22
N SER A 262 -2.26 -0.01 -7.13
CA SER A 262 -3.03 0.00 -5.88
C SER A 262 -4.38 0.71 -6.04
N MET A 263 -4.42 1.84 -6.76
CA MET A 263 -5.67 2.54 -7.08
C MET A 263 -6.59 1.71 -7.97
N TYR A 264 -6.03 1.07 -9.01
CA TYR A 264 -6.78 0.21 -9.91
C TYR A 264 -7.43 -0.96 -9.16
N GLN A 265 -6.67 -1.61 -8.27
CA GLN A 265 -7.20 -2.66 -7.41
C GLN A 265 -8.32 -2.15 -6.51
N ALA A 266 -8.15 -0.98 -5.88
CA ALA A 266 -9.16 -0.40 -4.99
C ALA A 266 -10.46 -0.06 -5.75
N ALA A 267 -10.36 0.52 -6.94
CA ALA A 267 -11.51 0.83 -7.79
C ALA A 267 -12.26 -0.44 -8.23
N ARG A 268 -11.52 -1.48 -8.61
CA ARG A 268 -12.09 -2.78 -9.00
C ARG A 268 -12.83 -3.46 -7.86
N ALA A 269 -12.34 -3.34 -6.62
CA ALA A 269 -13.02 -3.89 -5.45
C ALA A 269 -14.31 -3.11 -5.10
N GLY A 270 -14.29 -1.78 -5.24
CA GLY A 270 -15.47 -0.93 -5.03
C GLY A 270 -16.62 -1.27 -5.98
N GLY A 271 -16.33 -1.45 -7.28
CA GLY A 271 -17.33 -1.84 -8.26
C GLY A 271 -17.92 -3.24 -8.05
N GLN A 272 -17.15 -4.16 -7.44
CA GLN A 272 -17.66 -5.48 -7.07
C GLN A 272 -18.58 -5.46 -5.85
N ALA A 273 -18.29 -4.61 -4.86
CA ALA A 273 -19.12 -4.48 -3.66
C ALA A 273 -20.50 -3.88 -4.00
N GLU A 274 -20.53 -2.84 -4.84
CA GLU A 274 -21.76 -2.16 -5.27
C GLU A 274 -22.67 -3.06 -6.10
N ALA A 275 -22.10 -3.93 -6.94
CA ALA A 275 -22.84 -4.92 -7.72
C ALA A 275 -23.42 -6.10 -6.89
N THR A 276 -23.01 -6.25 -5.63
CA THR A 276 -23.47 -7.32 -4.72
C THR A 276 -24.46 -6.85 -3.66
N THR A 277 -24.75 -5.55 -3.59
CA THR A 277 -25.82 -4.98 -2.77
C THR A 277 -27.13 -4.94 -3.58
N PRO A 278 -28.21 -5.58 -3.10
CA PRO A 278 -29.52 -5.53 -3.75
C PRO A 278 -30.18 -4.16 -3.68
#